data_AF-A0A4Y3ISI2-F1
#
_entry.id   AF-A0A4Y3ISI2-F1
#
_cell.length_a   1.000
_cell.length_b   1.000
_cell.length_c   1.000
_cell.angle_alpha   90.00
_cell.angle_beta   90.00
_cell.angle_gamma   90.00
#
_symmetry.space_group_name_H-M   'P 1'
#
loop_
_entity.id
_entity.type
_entity.pdbx_description
1 polymer ?
#
loop_
_entity_poly.entity_id
_entity_poly.type
_entity_poly.pdbx_seq_one_letter_code
_entity_poly.pdbx_strand_id
1 'polypeptide(L)'
;MTTGNKVVPSTNLQDLSEKKIDKDLISPLDESSEDKIFALVEGACSLVPMGSVVLNRLTENPVEKRRNEWRAQVTTAINELIESNSLSLSAFLDSEENFSLLIQACQFAIKTHQEVKLQALKHCLLNGLIKNDSYDKTHHFMSLVDEFGLIHIEILSLVNNPIAWIEKHGNIPLDAHNCSPAAVVPRAYSKYCDEYDWCRSAWLKLEQNQLVYGKYGSPVSDEQYYVQPKSNTKQQQRGLKSSTSLLGREFISYISRVDTSSFAYKSDLKS
;
A
#
# COMPACT_ATOMS: atom_id res chain seq x y z
N MET A 1 44.86 53.15 -41.31
CA MET A 1 44.61 51.82 -40.74
C MET A 1 43.89 52.04 -39.42
N THR A 2 42.58 51.87 -39.42
CA THR A 2 41.65 52.31 -38.38
C THR A 2 41.23 51.08 -37.57
N THR A 3 41.63 51.00 -36.30
CA THR A 3 41.20 49.94 -35.36
C THR A 3 39.88 50.36 -34.71
N GLY A 4 38.77 49.76 -35.17
CA GLY A 4 37.44 49.93 -34.59
C GLY A 4 37.23 49.02 -33.38
N ASN A 5 36.96 49.63 -32.23
CA ASN A 5 36.51 48.96 -31.01
C ASN A 5 35.07 48.45 -31.23
N LYS A 6 34.85 47.13 -31.28
CA LYS A 6 33.51 46.55 -31.18
C LYS A 6 33.15 46.40 -29.71
N VAL A 7 32.37 47.34 -29.21
CA VAL A 7 31.66 47.23 -27.93
C VAL A 7 30.63 46.10 -28.09
N VAL A 8 30.83 45.00 -27.34
CA VAL A 8 29.80 43.97 -27.15
C VAL A 8 28.72 44.59 -26.26
N PRO A 9 27.43 44.57 -26.63
CA PRO A 9 26.40 45.11 -25.76
C PRO A 9 26.30 44.22 -24.53
N SER A 10 26.49 44.82 -23.36
CA SER A 10 26.15 44.21 -22.08
C SER A 10 24.65 43.95 -22.06
N THR A 11 24.23 42.70 -22.25
CA THR A 11 22.87 42.27 -21.98
C THR A 11 22.57 42.58 -20.51
N ASN A 12 21.69 43.55 -20.31
CA ASN A 12 21.38 44.07 -19.00
C ASN A 12 20.63 42.98 -18.21
N LEU A 13 21.19 42.52 -17.09
CA LEU A 13 20.60 41.47 -16.23
C LEU A 13 19.24 41.89 -15.63
N GLN A 14 18.81 43.13 -15.83
CA GLN A 14 17.49 43.63 -15.46
C GLN A 14 16.38 43.21 -16.45
N ASP A 15 16.73 42.77 -17.67
CA ASP A 15 15.77 42.40 -18.74
C ASP A 15 15.20 40.98 -18.61
N LEU A 16 15.66 40.21 -17.61
CA LEU A 16 15.11 38.88 -17.28
C LEU A 16 14.03 38.93 -16.20
N SER A 17 13.73 40.11 -15.63
CA SER A 17 12.89 40.23 -14.43
C SER A 17 11.38 40.30 -14.65
N GLU A 18 10.89 40.33 -15.90
CA GLU A 18 9.43 40.42 -16.16
C GLU A 18 8.93 39.52 -17.30
N LYS A 19 9.59 38.39 -17.59
CA LYS A 19 8.90 37.32 -18.32
C LYS A 19 7.99 36.59 -17.34
N LYS A 20 6.82 37.18 -17.09
CA LYS A 20 5.69 36.52 -16.42
C LYS A 20 5.50 35.18 -17.13
N ILE A 21 5.80 34.09 -16.44
CA ILE A 21 5.66 32.76 -17.04
C ILE A 21 4.18 32.62 -17.37
N ASP A 22 3.90 32.48 -18.66
CA ASP A 22 2.53 32.38 -19.13
C ASP A 22 1.95 31.10 -18.53
N LYS A 23 0.95 31.24 -17.65
CA LYS A 23 0.39 30.09 -16.92
C LYS A 23 -0.23 29.08 -17.89
N ASP A 24 -0.69 29.59 -19.03
CA ASP A 24 -1.29 28.83 -20.12
C ASP A 24 -0.24 28.06 -20.95
N LEU A 25 1.07 28.33 -20.76
CA LEU A 25 2.17 27.50 -21.29
C LEU A 25 2.55 26.34 -20.35
N ILE A 26 2.14 26.39 -19.07
CA ILE A 26 2.38 25.34 -18.07
C ILE A 26 1.18 24.39 -17.99
N SER A 27 -0.03 24.88 -18.22
CA SER A 27 -1.23 24.05 -18.33
C SER A 27 -1.57 23.84 -19.80
N PRO A 28 -1.26 22.66 -20.38
CA PRO A 28 -1.67 22.40 -21.75
C PRO A 28 -3.20 22.47 -21.88
N LEU A 29 -3.62 23.28 -22.84
CA LEU A 29 -5.00 23.48 -23.28
C LEU A 29 -5.60 22.14 -23.74
N ASP A 30 -6.70 21.75 -23.11
CA ASP A 30 -7.60 20.65 -23.49
C ASP A 30 -6.97 19.23 -23.56
N GLU A 31 -6.26 18.83 -22.51
CA GLU A 31 -5.87 17.43 -22.32
C GLU A 31 -7.04 16.57 -21.83
N SER A 32 -7.10 15.31 -22.28
CA SER A 32 -8.08 14.33 -21.82
C SER A 32 -7.90 14.05 -20.32
N SER A 33 -8.96 13.60 -19.65
CA SER A 33 -8.89 13.22 -18.22
C SER A 33 -7.80 12.19 -17.95
N GLU A 34 -7.58 11.26 -18.89
CA GLU A 34 -6.55 10.23 -18.79
C GLU A 34 -5.15 10.83 -18.82
N ASP A 35 -4.90 11.79 -19.71
CA ASP A 35 -3.60 12.47 -19.84
C ASP A 35 -3.25 13.26 -18.57
N LYS A 36 -4.25 13.91 -17.96
CA LYS A 36 -4.07 14.64 -16.69
C LYS A 36 -3.69 13.73 -15.53
N ILE A 37 -4.36 12.58 -15.38
CA ILE A 37 -4.03 11.60 -14.35
C ILE A 37 -2.64 11.01 -14.59
N PHE A 38 -2.33 10.68 -15.85
CA PHE A 38 -1.00 10.19 -16.21
C PHE A 38 0.10 11.20 -15.86
N ALA A 39 -0.07 12.47 -16.26
CA ALA A 39 0.88 13.55 -15.98
C ALA A 39 1.06 13.79 -14.48
N LEU A 40 -0.02 13.73 -13.70
CA LEU A 40 0.05 13.88 -12.24
C LEU A 40 0.81 12.74 -11.57
N VAL A 41 0.47 11.49 -11.91
CA VAL A 41 1.15 10.31 -11.35
C VAL A 41 2.62 10.31 -11.77
N GLU A 42 2.93 10.73 -13.00
CA GLU A 42 4.30 10.87 -13.44
C GLU A 42 5.06 11.96 -12.69
N GLY A 43 4.43 13.14 -12.53
CA GLY A 43 4.98 14.23 -11.73
C GLY A 43 5.31 13.77 -10.30
N ALA A 44 4.40 13.05 -9.64
CA ALA A 44 4.62 12.50 -8.31
C ALA A 44 5.77 11.46 -8.27
N CYS A 45 5.82 10.54 -9.24
CA CYS A 45 6.89 9.54 -9.36
C CYS A 45 8.27 10.16 -9.58
N SER A 46 8.34 11.28 -10.31
CA SER A 46 9.59 11.97 -10.64
C SER A 46 10.28 12.60 -9.43
N LEU A 47 9.54 12.89 -8.35
CA LEU A 47 10.05 13.45 -7.11
C LEU A 47 10.80 12.42 -6.25
N VAL A 48 10.77 11.14 -6.62
CA VAL A 48 11.46 10.08 -5.88
C VAL A 48 12.92 9.98 -6.34
N PRO A 49 13.91 10.25 -5.47
CA PRO A 49 15.31 10.26 -5.86
C PRO A 49 15.78 8.86 -6.27
N MET A 50 16.35 8.75 -7.47
CA MET A 50 16.96 7.51 -7.95
C MET A 50 18.46 7.52 -7.62
N GLY A 51 18.91 6.55 -6.83
CA GLY A 51 20.31 6.41 -6.42
C GLY A 51 21.24 6.07 -7.58
N SER A 52 22.14 7.01 -7.91
CA SER A 52 23.38 6.98 -8.72
C SER A 52 23.43 6.19 -10.05
N VAL A 53 24.02 6.85 -11.05
CA VAL A 53 24.41 6.42 -12.40
C VAL A 53 25.18 5.07 -12.47
N VAL A 54 25.69 4.56 -11.34
CA VAL A 54 26.50 3.34 -11.29
C VAL A 54 25.64 2.07 -11.47
N LEU A 55 24.40 2.05 -10.98
CA LEU A 55 23.48 0.90 -11.15
C LEU A 55 23.01 0.75 -12.60
N ASN A 56 22.89 1.85 -13.33
CA ASN A 56 22.45 1.87 -14.74
C ASN A 56 23.43 1.23 -15.72
N ARG A 57 24.66 0.89 -15.29
CA ARG A 57 25.69 0.29 -16.17
C ARG A 57 25.71 -1.23 -16.16
N LEU A 58 25.02 -1.89 -15.22
CA LEU A 58 25.16 -3.33 -15.00
C LEU A 58 23.91 -4.16 -15.40
N THR A 59 22.72 -3.57 -15.38
CA THR A 59 21.45 -4.22 -15.80
C THR A 59 20.42 -3.19 -16.27
N GLU A 60 19.35 -3.63 -16.94
CA GLU A 60 18.10 -2.86 -17.02
C GLU A 60 17.72 -2.48 -15.57
N ASN A 61 17.54 -1.18 -15.30
CA ASN A 61 17.41 -0.71 -13.93
C ASN A 61 16.08 -1.26 -13.35
N PRO A 62 16.13 -2.20 -12.38
CA PRO A 62 14.93 -2.83 -11.84
C PRO A 62 14.02 -1.83 -11.13
N VAL A 63 14.59 -0.69 -10.70
CA VAL A 63 13.86 0.42 -10.09
C VAL A 63 13.07 1.21 -11.14
N GLU A 64 13.66 1.46 -12.32
CA GLU A 64 12.98 2.12 -13.44
C GLU A 64 11.82 1.28 -13.97
N LYS A 65 12.04 -0.03 -14.15
CA LYS A 65 10.98 -0.96 -14.53
C LYS A 65 9.82 -0.91 -13.54
N ARG A 66 10.13 -1.03 -12.24
CA ARG A 66 9.12 -0.97 -11.16
C ARG A 66 8.38 0.36 -11.15
N ARG A 67 9.07 1.49 -11.34
CA ARG A 67 8.45 2.82 -11.40
C ARG A 67 7.44 2.89 -12.55
N ASN A 68 7.81 2.41 -13.73
CA ASN A 68 6.94 2.40 -14.90
C ASN A 68 5.71 1.50 -14.70
N GLU A 69 5.91 0.30 -14.17
CA GLU A 69 4.82 -0.63 -13.84
C GLU A 69 3.89 -0.05 -12.77
N TRP A 70 4.44 0.54 -11.72
CA TRP A 70 3.67 1.20 -10.67
C TRP A 70 2.84 2.36 -11.20
N ARG A 71 3.45 3.26 -11.98
CA ARG A 71 2.77 4.38 -12.63
C ARG A 71 1.58 3.91 -13.44
N ALA A 72 1.80 2.95 -14.34
CA ALA A 72 0.74 2.40 -15.18
C ALA A 72 -0.40 1.83 -14.34
N GLN A 73 -0.10 1.02 -13.32
CA GLN A 73 -1.11 0.42 -12.45
C GLN A 73 -1.93 1.46 -11.66
N VAL A 74 -1.28 2.51 -11.14
CA VAL A 74 -1.96 3.56 -10.37
C VAL A 74 -2.79 4.45 -11.27
N THR A 75 -2.26 4.87 -12.43
CA THR A 75 -3.01 5.64 -13.43
C THR A 75 -4.27 4.89 -13.87
N THR A 76 -4.15 3.62 -14.26
CA THR A 76 -5.31 2.80 -14.63
C THR A 76 -6.32 2.71 -13.49
N ALA A 77 -5.88 2.42 -12.26
CA ALA A 77 -6.80 2.28 -11.14
C ALA A 77 -7.51 3.58 -10.76
N ILE A 78 -6.84 4.74 -10.85
CA ILE A 78 -7.48 6.05 -10.61
C ILE A 78 -8.49 6.37 -11.70
N ASN A 79 -8.16 6.09 -12.98
CA ASN A 79 -9.10 6.27 -14.10
C ASN A 79 -10.36 5.41 -13.90
N GLU A 80 -10.22 4.14 -13.52
CA GLU A 80 -11.36 3.26 -13.20
C GLU A 80 -12.26 3.83 -12.09
N LEU A 81 -11.69 4.50 -11.08
CA LEU A 81 -12.48 5.16 -10.03
C LEU A 81 -13.23 6.40 -10.53
N ILE A 82 -12.62 7.15 -11.44
CA ILE A 82 -13.23 8.33 -12.04
C ILE A 82 -14.36 7.92 -12.99
N GLU A 83 -14.11 6.94 -13.87
CA GLU A 83 -15.10 6.39 -14.80
C GLU A 83 -16.31 5.79 -14.07
N SER A 84 -16.08 5.14 -12.93
CA SER A 84 -17.14 4.59 -12.07
C SER A 84 -17.84 5.63 -11.19
N ASN A 85 -17.50 6.92 -11.31
CA ASN A 85 -17.98 8.01 -10.45
C ASN A 85 -17.72 7.79 -8.93
N SER A 86 -16.77 6.92 -8.59
CA SER A 86 -16.34 6.69 -7.20
C SER A 86 -15.36 7.78 -6.72
N LEU A 87 -14.72 8.48 -7.66
CA LEU A 87 -13.79 9.58 -7.40
C LEU A 87 -14.07 10.74 -8.37
N SER A 88 -14.20 11.96 -7.85
CA SER A 88 -14.31 13.16 -8.68
C SER A 88 -12.91 13.61 -9.13
N LEU A 89 -12.69 13.72 -10.44
CA LEU A 89 -11.42 14.18 -10.99
C LEU A 89 -11.05 15.58 -10.48
N SER A 90 -11.98 16.53 -10.47
CA SER A 90 -11.69 17.89 -10.00
C SER A 90 -11.35 17.91 -8.51
N ALA A 91 -12.12 17.22 -7.68
CA ALA A 91 -11.83 17.12 -6.24
C ALA A 91 -10.50 16.41 -5.95
N PHE A 92 -10.11 15.46 -6.80
CA PHE A 92 -8.81 14.80 -6.69
C PHE A 92 -7.65 15.75 -7.01
N LEU A 93 -7.74 16.48 -8.14
CA LEU A 93 -6.70 17.41 -8.60
C LEU A 93 -6.53 18.63 -7.69
N ASP A 94 -7.62 19.13 -7.11
CA ASP A 94 -7.61 20.33 -6.26
C ASP A 94 -7.14 20.07 -4.82
N SER A 95 -6.90 18.80 -4.45
CA SER A 95 -6.56 18.41 -3.08
C SER A 95 -5.05 18.19 -2.89
N GLU A 96 -4.42 19.08 -2.13
CA GLU A 96 -3.02 18.94 -1.71
C GLU A 96 -2.78 17.67 -0.88
N GLU A 97 -3.77 17.23 -0.08
CA GLU A 97 -3.69 16.00 0.70
C GLU A 97 -3.64 14.77 -0.21
N ASN A 98 -4.49 14.72 -1.24
CA ASN A 98 -4.51 13.62 -2.21
C ASN A 98 -3.19 13.54 -2.99
N PHE A 99 -2.64 14.68 -3.40
CA PHE A 99 -1.35 14.74 -4.07
C PHE A 99 -0.21 14.26 -3.16
N SER A 100 -0.24 14.66 -1.88
CA SER A 100 0.74 14.22 -0.88
C SER A 100 0.68 12.71 -0.65
N LEU A 101 -0.53 12.12 -0.58
CA LEU A 101 -0.71 10.66 -0.49
C LEU A 101 -0.16 9.95 -1.73
N LEU A 102 -0.40 10.49 -2.92
CA LEU A 102 0.10 9.93 -4.17
C LEU A 102 1.64 9.91 -4.20
N ILE A 103 2.30 11.01 -3.83
CA ILE A 103 3.77 11.09 -3.73
C ILE A 103 4.29 10.03 -2.75
N GLN A 104 3.66 9.93 -1.57
CA GLN A 104 4.06 8.96 -0.57
C GLN A 104 3.91 7.51 -1.08
N ALA A 105 2.83 7.20 -1.79
CA ALA A 105 2.61 5.88 -2.38
C ALA A 105 3.74 5.52 -3.34
N CYS A 106 4.13 6.47 -4.20
CA CYS A 106 5.21 6.29 -5.16
C CYS A 106 6.55 6.06 -4.46
N GLN A 107 6.85 6.83 -3.40
CA GLN A 107 8.07 6.66 -2.61
C GLN A 107 8.18 5.26 -1.98
N PHE A 108 7.10 4.75 -1.40
CA PHE A 108 7.08 3.40 -0.81
C PHE A 108 7.14 2.30 -1.87
N ALA A 109 6.41 2.46 -2.99
CA ALA A 109 6.39 1.49 -4.06
C ALA A 109 7.77 1.29 -4.70
N ILE A 110 8.52 2.37 -4.91
CA ILE A 110 9.87 2.31 -5.49
C ILE A 110 10.85 1.54 -4.60
N LYS A 111 10.67 1.58 -3.27
CA LYS A 111 11.54 0.95 -2.28
C LYS A 111 11.31 -0.55 -2.09
N THR A 112 10.18 -1.10 -2.54
CA THR A 112 9.82 -2.51 -2.31
C THR A 112 9.80 -3.33 -3.59
N HIS A 113 10.38 -4.54 -3.55
CA HIS A 113 10.26 -5.52 -4.63
C HIS A 113 9.09 -6.50 -4.42
N GLN A 114 8.41 -6.41 -3.28
CA GLN A 114 7.39 -7.38 -2.88
C GLN A 114 6.03 -7.00 -3.49
N GLU A 115 5.53 -7.82 -4.40
CA GLU A 115 4.26 -7.57 -5.12
C GLU A 115 3.07 -7.40 -4.16
N VAL A 116 3.02 -8.20 -3.09
CA VAL A 116 1.98 -8.09 -2.06
C VAL A 116 1.96 -6.70 -1.43
N LYS A 117 3.13 -6.08 -1.21
CA LYS A 117 3.22 -4.73 -0.67
C LYS A 117 2.83 -3.68 -1.71
N LEU A 118 3.20 -3.86 -2.97
CA LEU A 118 2.77 -2.97 -4.06
C LEU A 118 1.23 -2.95 -4.15
N GLN A 119 0.58 -4.12 -4.18
CA GLN A 119 -0.87 -4.19 -4.19
C GLN A 119 -1.49 -3.58 -2.93
N ALA A 120 -0.92 -3.84 -1.74
CA ALA A 120 -1.38 -3.23 -0.50
C ALA A 120 -1.27 -1.70 -0.49
N LEU A 121 -0.16 -1.14 -0.96
CA LEU A 121 0.03 0.32 -1.10
C LEU A 121 -0.98 0.92 -2.07
N LYS A 122 -1.19 0.27 -3.23
CA LYS A 122 -2.16 0.72 -4.23
C LYS A 122 -3.57 0.73 -3.64
N HIS A 123 -3.99 -0.35 -3.01
CA HIS A 123 -5.28 -0.42 -2.35
C HIS A 123 -5.42 0.62 -1.23
N CYS A 124 -4.37 0.83 -0.44
CA CYS A 124 -4.38 1.80 0.65
C CYS A 124 -4.58 3.23 0.11
N LEU A 125 -3.88 3.59 -0.97
CA LEU A 125 -4.06 4.85 -1.67
C LEU A 125 -5.50 4.99 -2.16
N LEU A 126 -6.00 4.04 -2.95
CA LEU A 126 -7.34 4.12 -3.55
C LEU A 126 -8.44 4.16 -2.49
N ASN A 127 -8.34 3.34 -1.44
CA ASN A 127 -9.30 3.36 -0.33
C ASN A 127 -9.25 4.68 0.43
N GLY A 128 -8.08 5.30 0.60
CA GLY A 128 -7.96 6.64 1.18
C GLY A 128 -8.69 7.69 0.33
N LEU A 129 -8.48 7.67 -1.00
CA LEU A 129 -9.12 8.59 -1.93
C LEU A 129 -10.65 8.46 -1.94
N ILE A 130 -11.19 7.23 -1.90
CA ILE A 130 -12.64 6.99 -1.99
C ILE A 130 -13.33 7.25 -0.66
N LYS A 131 -12.73 6.81 0.46
CA LYS A 131 -13.34 6.97 1.79
C LYS A 131 -13.36 8.42 2.24
N ASN A 132 -12.49 9.27 1.67
CA ASN A 132 -12.27 10.65 2.09
C ASN A 132 -12.00 10.72 3.61
N ASP A 133 -11.28 9.71 4.12
CA ASP A 133 -10.75 9.67 5.49
C ASP A 133 -9.58 10.68 5.59
N SER A 134 -9.18 11.04 6.81
CA SER A 134 -8.09 12.01 6.99
C SER A 134 -6.78 11.55 6.35
N TYR A 135 -6.03 12.51 5.81
CA TYR A 135 -4.67 12.32 5.32
C TYR A 135 -3.83 11.50 6.32
N ASP A 136 -3.80 11.92 7.58
CA ASP A 136 -2.98 11.30 8.64
C ASP A 136 -3.26 9.82 8.81
N LYS A 137 -4.52 9.40 8.68
CA LYS A 137 -4.91 8.00 8.84
C LYS A 137 -4.44 7.16 7.66
N THR A 138 -4.66 7.63 6.44
CA THR A 138 -4.21 6.93 5.23
C THR A 138 -2.68 6.87 5.19
N HIS A 139 -2.02 8.00 5.50
CA HIS A 139 -0.57 8.09 5.66
C HIS A 139 -0.05 7.07 6.68
N HIS A 140 -0.69 6.98 7.86
CA HIS A 140 -0.32 6.02 8.90
C HIS A 140 -0.40 4.58 8.39
N PHE A 141 -1.49 4.19 7.72
CA PHE A 141 -1.62 2.84 7.17
C PHE A 141 -0.63 2.55 6.04
N MET A 142 -0.35 3.50 5.16
CA MET A 142 0.69 3.33 4.13
C MET A 142 2.08 3.15 4.75
N SER A 143 2.37 3.88 5.82
CA SER A 143 3.62 3.73 6.58
C SER A 143 3.73 2.34 7.22
N LEU A 144 2.63 1.81 7.77
CA LEU A 144 2.60 0.43 8.28
C LEU A 144 2.85 -0.60 7.17
N VAL A 145 2.30 -0.40 5.97
CA VAL A 145 2.60 -1.27 4.82
C VAL A 145 4.09 -1.24 4.49
N ASP A 146 4.73 -0.06 4.48
CA ASP A 146 6.16 0.07 4.21
C ASP A 146 7.03 -0.57 5.30
N GLU A 147 6.67 -0.42 6.57
CA GLU A 147 7.41 -1.04 7.69
C GLU A 147 7.23 -2.56 7.78
N PHE A 148 6.07 -3.08 7.39
CA PHE A 148 5.76 -4.49 7.54
C PHE A 148 6.43 -5.34 6.46
N GLY A 149 7.05 -6.44 6.90
CA GLY A 149 7.38 -7.58 6.04
C GLY A 149 6.16 -8.46 5.76
N LEU A 150 6.25 -9.33 4.74
CA LEU A 150 5.17 -10.23 4.31
C LEU A 150 4.51 -11.01 5.45
N ILE A 151 5.31 -11.48 6.41
CA ILE A 151 4.82 -12.26 7.55
C ILE A 151 3.75 -11.51 8.37
N HIS A 152 3.84 -10.18 8.50
CA HIS A 152 2.84 -9.40 9.25
C HIS A 152 1.47 -9.43 8.54
N ILE A 153 1.48 -9.31 7.22
CA ILE A 153 0.27 -9.37 6.38
C ILE A 153 -0.33 -10.77 6.42
N GLU A 154 0.50 -11.80 6.38
CA GLU A 154 0.09 -13.20 6.48
C GLU A 154 -0.53 -13.52 7.86
N ILE A 155 0.11 -13.08 8.95
CA ILE A 155 -0.44 -13.21 10.30
C ILE A 155 -1.80 -12.54 10.38
N LEU A 156 -1.91 -11.27 9.94
CA LEU A 156 -3.18 -10.53 9.95
C LEU A 156 -4.26 -11.23 9.11
N SER A 157 -3.91 -11.78 7.95
CA SER A 157 -4.83 -12.55 7.10
C SER A 157 -5.39 -13.78 7.84
N LEU A 158 -4.52 -14.52 8.53
CA LEU A 158 -4.90 -15.68 9.34
C LEU A 158 -5.76 -15.27 10.54
N VAL A 159 -5.32 -14.31 11.36
CA VAL A 159 -5.98 -14.00 12.63
C VAL A 159 -7.22 -13.12 12.50
N ASN A 160 -7.44 -12.50 11.34
CA ASN A 160 -8.64 -11.72 11.06
C ASN A 160 -9.85 -12.62 10.86
N ASN A 161 -9.71 -13.65 10.01
CA ASN A 161 -10.74 -14.64 9.78
C ASN A 161 -10.14 -16.05 9.70
N PRO A 162 -9.82 -16.66 10.84
CA PRO A 162 -9.14 -17.95 10.88
C PRO A 162 -9.96 -19.07 10.23
N ILE A 163 -11.29 -19.01 10.32
CA ILE A 163 -12.18 -20.01 9.70
C ILE A 163 -12.08 -19.94 8.18
N ALA A 164 -12.26 -18.76 7.58
CA ALA A 164 -12.14 -18.59 6.13
C ALA A 164 -10.72 -18.89 5.64
N TRP A 165 -9.71 -18.60 6.46
CA TRP A 165 -8.33 -18.94 6.13
C TRP A 165 -8.14 -20.47 6.06
N ILE A 166 -8.65 -21.23 7.04
CA ILE A 166 -8.60 -22.70 7.07
C ILE A 166 -9.34 -23.30 5.86
N GLU A 167 -10.53 -22.79 5.55
CA GLU A 167 -11.30 -23.26 4.38
C GLU A 167 -10.52 -23.09 3.07
N LYS A 168 -9.74 -22.01 2.97
CA LYS A 168 -8.93 -21.71 1.78
C LYS A 168 -7.63 -22.51 1.69
N HIS A 169 -6.97 -22.80 2.82
CA HIS A 169 -5.62 -23.37 2.84
C HIS A 169 -5.55 -24.83 3.33
N GLY A 170 -6.67 -25.39 3.82
CA GLY A 170 -6.75 -26.74 4.38
C GLY A 170 -6.57 -26.80 5.90
N ASN A 171 -6.39 -28.00 6.43
CA ASN A 171 -6.39 -28.24 7.88
C ASN A 171 -5.10 -27.80 8.57
N ILE A 172 -5.27 -27.04 9.66
CA ILE A 172 -4.28 -26.84 10.71
C ILE A 172 -4.48 -27.96 11.76
N PRO A 173 -3.43 -28.52 12.38
CA PRO A 173 -3.59 -29.48 13.47
C PRO A 173 -4.51 -28.94 14.58
N LEU A 174 -5.49 -29.77 14.93
CA LEU A 174 -6.78 -29.45 15.55
C LEU A 174 -6.74 -29.40 17.08
N ASP A 175 -5.60 -29.02 17.63
CA ASP A 175 -5.33 -28.76 19.05
C ASP A 175 -5.20 -27.25 19.33
N ALA A 176 -5.45 -26.41 18.32
CA ALA A 176 -5.51 -24.95 18.37
C ALA A 176 -6.55 -24.37 19.37
N HIS A 177 -7.41 -25.19 19.97
CA HIS A 177 -8.40 -24.75 20.95
C HIS A 177 -7.76 -24.30 22.28
N ASN A 178 -6.54 -24.75 22.57
CA ASN A 178 -5.77 -24.39 23.76
C ASN A 178 -4.52 -23.54 23.45
N CYS A 179 -4.30 -23.16 22.19
CA CYS A 179 -3.11 -22.42 21.79
C CYS A 179 -3.43 -20.93 21.60
N SER A 180 -2.50 -20.07 21.98
CA SER A 180 -2.58 -18.65 21.58
C SER A 180 -2.60 -18.58 20.04
N PRO A 181 -3.39 -17.69 19.43
CA PRO A 181 -3.39 -17.44 17.98
C PRO A 181 -1.98 -17.24 17.40
N ALA A 182 -1.07 -16.68 18.20
CA ALA A 182 0.36 -16.59 17.91
C ALA A 182 1.04 -17.94 17.63
N ALA A 183 0.73 -18.97 18.42
CA ALA A 183 1.31 -20.31 18.28
C ALA A 183 0.77 -21.08 17.06
N VAL A 184 -0.29 -20.56 16.44
CA VAL A 184 -0.87 -21.12 15.20
C VAL A 184 -0.06 -20.71 13.98
N VAL A 185 0.63 -19.57 14.02
CA VAL A 185 1.33 -18.99 12.85
C VAL A 185 2.40 -19.93 12.25
N PRO A 186 3.36 -20.50 13.02
CA PRO A 186 4.38 -21.39 12.46
C PRO A 186 3.79 -22.70 11.91
N ARG A 187 2.63 -23.13 12.44
CA ARG A 187 1.93 -24.34 12.02
C ARG A 187 1.07 -24.11 10.77
N ALA A 188 0.49 -22.91 10.63
CA ALA A 188 -0.30 -22.52 9.48
C ALA A 188 0.58 -22.30 8.23
N TYR A 189 1.79 -21.79 8.42
CA TYR A 189 2.73 -21.50 7.35
C TYR A 189 3.98 -22.36 7.51
N SER A 190 4.02 -23.51 6.82
CA SER A 190 5.13 -24.48 6.91
C SER A 190 6.52 -23.86 6.68
N LYS A 191 6.62 -22.81 5.85
CA LYS A 191 7.87 -22.07 5.63
C LYS A 191 8.43 -21.38 6.89
N TYR A 192 7.62 -21.21 7.93
CA TYR A 192 8.03 -20.61 9.20
C TYR A 192 8.12 -21.65 10.33
N CYS A 193 8.06 -22.96 10.03
CA CYS A 193 8.00 -24.00 11.05
C CYS A 193 9.19 -23.95 12.03
N ASP A 194 10.37 -23.53 11.55
CA ASP A 194 11.59 -23.43 12.36
C ASP A 194 11.95 -21.98 12.73
N GLU A 195 11.13 -21.00 12.33
CA GLU A 195 11.39 -19.56 12.50
C GLU A 195 10.57 -18.95 13.65
N TYR A 196 10.45 -19.66 14.78
CA TYR A 196 9.59 -19.25 15.90
C TYR A 196 9.89 -17.85 16.44
N ASP A 197 11.16 -17.48 16.61
CA ASP A 197 11.55 -16.16 17.10
C ASP A 197 11.22 -15.06 16.08
N TRP A 198 11.27 -15.37 14.79
CA TRP A 198 10.87 -14.45 13.73
C TRP A 198 9.36 -14.24 13.72
N CYS A 199 8.56 -15.31 13.80
CA CYS A 199 7.10 -15.21 13.98
C CYS A 199 6.74 -14.40 15.23
N ARG A 200 7.48 -14.61 16.33
CA ARG A 200 7.32 -13.85 17.57
C ARG A 200 7.59 -12.37 17.38
N SER A 201 8.70 -12.03 16.74
CA SER A 201 9.04 -10.63 16.46
C SER A 201 7.96 -9.96 15.61
N ALA A 202 7.47 -10.64 14.58
CA ALA A 202 6.40 -10.13 13.72
C ALA A 202 5.10 -9.90 14.49
N TRP A 203 4.70 -10.85 15.35
CA TRP A 203 3.53 -10.69 16.22
C TRP A 203 3.66 -9.50 17.16
N LEU A 204 4.81 -9.37 17.84
CA LEU A 204 5.04 -8.27 18.78
C LEU A 204 4.95 -6.91 18.09
N LYS A 205 5.43 -6.80 16.85
CA LYS A 205 5.27 -5.57 16.05
C LYS A 205 3.80 -5.29 15.72
N LEU A 206 2.99 -6.29 15.41
CA LEU A 206 1.54 -6.13 15.21
C LEU A 206 0.82 -5.69 16.50
N GLU A 207 1.21 -6.26 17.65
CA GLU A 207 0.68 -5.91 18.97
C GLU A 207 1.06 -4.47 19.36
N GLN A 208 2.32 -4.08 19.15
CA GLN A 208 2.82 -2.71 19.38
C GLN A 208 2.05 -1.66 18.55
N ASN A 209 1.67 -2.01 17.32
CA ASN A 209 0.83 -1.17 16.46
C ASN A 209 -0.67 -1.36 16.71
N GLN A 210 -1.06 -2.08 17.77
CA GLN A 210 -2.43 -2.31 18.19
C GLN A 210 -3.32 -2.96 17.10
N LEU A 211 -2.75 -3.71 16.16
CA LEU A 211 -3.50 -4.35 15.07
C LEU A 211 -4.06 -5.72 15.48
N VAL A 212 -3.50 -6.34 16.52
CA VAL A 212 -3.95 -7.62 17.07
C VAL A 212 -4.11 -7.53 18.58
N TYR A 213 -4.95 -8.42 19.11
CA TYR A 213 -5.10 -8.67 20.55
C TYR A 213 -4.40 -9.96 20.95
N GLY A 214 -3.87 -9.99 22.17
CA GLY A 214 -3.32 -11.18 22.80
C GLY A 214 -1.79 -11.23 22.77
N LYS A 215 -1.22 -11.74 23.86
CA LYS A 215 0.23 -11.92 24.00
C LYS A 215 0.71 -13.12 23.19
N TYR A 216 1.88 -12.99 22.57
CA TYR A 216 2.59 -14.14 21.99
C TYR A 216 2.85 -15.19 23.09
N GLY A 217 2.31 -16.40 22.92
CA GLY A 217 2.47 -17.48 23.90
C GLY A 217 3.91 -18.02 23.96
N SER A 218 4.30 -18.59 25.11
CA SER A 218 5.55 -19.37 25.19
C SER A 218 5.46 -20.63 24.32
N PRO A 219 6.58 -21.11 23.75
CA PRO A 219 6.61 -22.41 23.08
C PRO A 219 6.12 -23.48 24.06
N VAL A 220 5.07 -24.21 23.68
CA VAL A 220 4.62 -25.38 24.43
C VAL A 220 5.49 -26.54 23.96
N SER A 221 6.17 -27.23 24.89
CA SER A 221 7.11 -28.32 24.61
C SER A 221 6.50 -29.38 23.68
N ASP A 222 7.29 -29.86 22.71
CA ASP A 222 6.89 -30.77 21.62
C ASP A 222 6.21 -32.08 22.09
N GLU A 223 6.40 -32.49 23.34
CA GLU A 223 5.90 -33.76 23.88
C GLU A 223 4.39 -33.79 24.22
N GLN A 224 3.67 -32.66 24.16
CA GLN A 224 2.25 -32.61 24.58
C GLN A 224 1.20 -32.79 23.46
N TYR A 225 1.59 -33.08 22.20
CA TYR A 225 0.69 -32.89 21.05
C TYR A 225 0.34 -34.09 20.16
N TYR A 226 0.67 -35.33 20.53
CA TYR A 226 0.10 -36.50 19.83
C TYR A 226 -1.27 -36.88 20.41
N VAL A 227 -2.34 -36.21 19.96
CA VAL A 227 -3.71 -36.68 20.17
C VAL A 227 -4.23 -37.31 18.88
N GLN A 228 -4.53 -38.61 18.95
CA GLN A 228 -5.12 -39.39 17.86
C GLN A 228 -6.47 -38.79 17.40
N PRO A 229 -6.79 -38.79 16.09
CA PRO A 229 -7.98 -38.15 15.57
C PRO A 229 -9.22 -38.92 16.01
N LYS A 230 -10.01 -38.36 16.93
CA LYS A 230 -11.38 -38.83 17.19
C LYS A 230 -12.38 -37.94 16.47
N SER A 231 -13.13 -38.60 15.59
CA SER A 231 -14.27 -38.17 14.79
C SER A 231 -15.25 -37.22 15.50
N ASN A 232 -15.45 -36.00 14.96
CA ASN A 232 -16.76 -35.49 14.51
C ASN A 232 -16.73 -34.01 14.07
N THR A 233 -17.26 -33.78 12.87
CA THR A 233 -17.02 -32.65 11.95
C THR A 233 -17.84 -31.37 12.18
N LYS A 234 -18.39 -31.10 13.37
CA LYS A 234 -19.15 -29.85 13.62
C LYS A 234 -18.89 -29.13 14.94
N GLN A 235 -18.26 -29.78 15.92
CA GLN A 235 -17.88 -29.13 17.19
C GLN A 235 -16.47 -28.51 17.15
N GLN A 236 -15.61 -28.99 16.24
CA GLN A 236 -14.22 -28.56 16.07
C GLN A 236 -14.03 -27.13 15.53
N GLN A 237 -15.07 -26.51 14.95
CA GLN A 237 -15.02 -25.16 14.38
C GLN A 237 -15.36 -24.03 15.38
N ARG A 238 -15.76 -24.36 16.63
CA ARG A 238 -16.29 -23.37 17.60
C ARG A 238 -15.24 -22.57 18.39
N GLY A 239 -13.94 -22.72 18.11
CA GLY A 239 -12.87 -22.23 19.00
C GLY A 239 -11.99 -21.07 18.50
N LEU A 240 -11.77 -20.91 17.19
CA LEU A 240 -10.86 -19.85 16.69
C LEU A 240 -11.61 -18.53 16.52
N LYS A 241 -11.53 -17.66 17.54
CA LYS A 241 -12.00 -16.28 17.46
C LYS A 241 -10.97 -15.40 16.76
N SER A 242 -11.46 -14.43 15.99
CA SER A 242 -10.61 -13.38 15.42
C SER A 242 -9.82 -12.70 16.55
N SER A 243 -8.53 -12.55 16.34
CA SER A 243 -7.63 -11.83 17.26
C SER A 243 -7.20 -10.49 16.69
N THR A 244 -7.90 -10.01 15.66
CA THR A 244 -7.62 -8.71 15.03
C THR A 244 -8.40 -7.61 15.74
N SER A 245 -7.71 -6.51 16.05
CA SER A 245 -8.33 -5.35 16.68
C SER A 245 -9.29 -4.62 15.73
N LEU A 246 -9.97 -3.60 16.22
CA LEU A 246 -10.74 -2.71 15.35
C LEU A 246 -9.82 -2.00 14.35
N LEU A 247 -8.71 -1.44 14.85
CA LEU A 247 -7.69 -0.78 14.01
C LEU A 247 -7.06 -1.76 13.01
N GLY A 248 -6.82 -3.01 13.42
CA GLY A 248 -6.34 -4.06 12.53
C GLY A 248 -7.33 -4.41 11.42
N ARG A 249 -8.63 -4.44 11.72
CA ARG A 249 -9.69 -4.65 10.72
C ARG A 249 -9.79 -3.47 9.75
N GLU A 250 -9.64 -2.25 10.25
CA GLU A 250 -9.57 -1.06 9.41
C GLU A 250 -8.34 -1.10 8.49
N PHE A 251 -7.16 -1.40 9.03
CA PHE A 251 -5.94 -1.56 8.26
C PHE A 251 -6.11 -2.62 7.15
N ILE A 252 -6.66 -3.80 7.47
CA ILE A 252 -6.95 -4.86 6.49
C ILE A 252 -7.92 -4.36 5.41
N SER A 253 -8.98 -3.63 5.79
CA SER A 253 -9.90 -3.03 4.83
C SER A 253 -9.19 -2.06 3.88
N TYR A 254 -8.20 -1.30 4.37
CA TYR A 254 -7.42 -0.37 3.55
C TYR A 254 -6.51 -1.06 2.55
N ILE A 255 -5.88 -2.16 2.92
CA ILE A 255 -4.96 -2.90 2.03
C ILE A 255 -5.66 -3.93 1.14
N SER A 256 -6.96 -4.13 1.34
CA SER A 256 -7.79 -5.01 0.54
C SER A 256 -8.30 -4.32 -0.72
N ARG A 257 -8.61 -5.12 -1.75
CA ARG A 257 -9.14 -4.64 -3.02
C ARG A 257 -10.34 -3.73 -2.80
N VAL A 258 -10.37 -2.62 -3.54
CA VAL A 258 -11.49 -1.68 -3.56
C VAL A 258 -12.74 -2.40 -4.09
N ASP A 259 -13.82 -2.37 -3.33
CA ASP A 259 -15.15 -2.81 -3.79
C ASP A 259 -15.96 -1.60 -4.27
N THR A 260 -15.85 -1.31 -5.57
CA THR A 260 -16.54 -0.18 -6.21
C THR A 260 -18.06 -0.35 -6.25
N SER A 261 -18.57 -1.57 -6.05
CA SER A 261 -20.01 -1.85 -6.08
C SER A 261 -20.81 -1.20 -4.95
N SER A 262 -20.17 -0.96 -3.80
CA SER A 262 -20.82 -0.36 -2.62
C SER A 262 -20.98 1.16 -2.68
N PHE A 263 -20.21 1.84 -3.53
CA PHE A 263 -20.20 3.32 -3.62
C PHE A 263 -21.16 3.85 -4.68
N ALA A 264 -21.52 3.04 -5.67
CA ALA A 264 -22.49 3.37 -6.73
C ALA A 264 -23.91 3.70 -6.20
N TYR A 265 -24.24 3.33 -4.95
CA TYR A 265 -25.59 3.56 -4.39
C TYR A 265 -25.80 4.95 -3.76
N LYS A 266 -24.72 5.74 -3.55
CA LYS A 266 -24.82 7.05 -2.86
C LYS A 266 -25.01 8.24 -3.79
N SER A 267 -24.85 8.09 -5.10
CA SER A 267 -25.12 9.16 -6.08
C SER A 267 -26.61 9.37 -6.36
N ASP A 268 -27.45 8.36 -6.10
CA ASP A 268 -28.87 8.38 -6.51
C ASP A 268 -29.83 8.98 -5.46
N LEU A 269 -29.29 9.49 -4.33
CA LEU A 269 -30.09 10.11 -3.26
C LEU A 269 -29.99 11.64 -3.21
N LYS A 270 -29.44 12.27 -4.25
CA LYS A 270 -29.49 13.72 -4.45
C LYS A 270 -29.94 14.04 -5.89
N SER A 271 -31.21 13.77 -6.18
CA SER A 271 -31.95 14.41 -7.28
C SER A 271 -33.24 15.00 -6.76
#